data_AF-A0A2J8MDC2-F1
#
_entry.id   AF-A0A2J8MDC2-F1
#
_cell.length_a   1.000
_cell.length_b   1.000
_cell.length_c   1.000
_cell.angle_alpha   90.00
_cell.angle_beta   90.00
_cell.angle_gamma   90.00
#
_symmetry.space_group_name_H-M   'P 1'
#
loop_
_entity.id
_entity.type
_entity.pdbx_description
1 polymer ?
#
loop_
_entity_poly.entity_id
_entity_poly.type
_entity_poly.pdbx_seq_one_letter_code
_entity_poly.pdbx_strand_id
1 'polypeptide(L)' 'MNPTSYDNVLIKWFPEVTHFCRGIPMVLIGCKTDLRKDKEQLRKLRAAQLEPITYMQGLSACEQIRAALYLECSA' A
#
# COMPACT_ATOMS: atom_id res chain seq x y z
N MET A 1 -0.71 4.57 8.81
CA MET A 1 -0.99 4.12 7.42
C MET A 1 -1.56 5.30 6.67
N ASN A 2 -1.05 5.66 5.48
CA ASN A 2 -1.54 6.82 4.72
C ASN A 2 -2.23 6.32 3.44
N PRO A 3 -3.55 6.50 3.26
CA PRO A 3 -4.26 6.09 2.05
C PRO A 3 -3.69 6.71 0.76
N THR A 4 -3.18 7.94 0.82
CA THR A 4 -2.53 8.58 -0.34
C THR A 4 -1.29 7.80 -0.80
N SER A 5 -0.57 7.17 0.12
CA SER A 5 0.56 6.31 -0.26
C SER A 5 0.10 5.06 -0.99
N TYR A 6 -1.09 4.53 -0.69
CA TYR A 6 -1.64 3.39 -1.42
C TYR A 6 -1.99 3.77 -2.87
N ASP A 7 -2.63 4.93 -3.08
CA ASP A 7 -2.96 5.40 -4.44
C ASP A 7 -1.70 5.63 -5.28
N ASN A 8 -0.65 6.18 -4.65
CA ASN A 8 0.66 6.42 -5.27
C ASN A 8 1.32 5.17 -5.86
N VAL A 9 0.97 3.97 -5.38
CA VAL A 9 1.45 2.70 -5.97
C VAL A 9 1.06 2.65 -7.44
N LEU A 10 -0.20 2.95 -7.77
CA LEU A 10 -0.71 2.86 -9.14
C LEU A 10 -0.36 4.09 -9.96
N ILE A 11 -0.47 5.29 -9.38
CA ILE A 11 -0.36 6.54 -10.15
C ILE A 11 1.09 7.00 -10.38
N LYS A 12 2.03 6.56 -9.54
CA LYS A 12 3.41 7.06 -9.56
C LYS A 12 4.44 5.95 -9.59
N TRP A 13 4.46 5.10 -8.55
CA TRP A 13 5.59 4.19 -8.35
C TRP A 13 5.59 3.04 -9.35
N PHE A 14 4.44 2.45 -9.67
CA PHE A 14 4.36 1.41 -10.68
C PHE A 14 4.79 1.90 -12.08
N PRO A 15 4.29 3.04 -12.60
CA PRO A 15 4.80 3.62 -13.85
C PRO A 15 6.31 3.90 -13.83
N GLU A 16 6.83 4.41 -12.71
CA GLU A 16 8.25 4.73 -12.56
C GLU A 16 9.11 3.46 -12.61
N VAL A 17 8.80 2.45 -11.78
CA VAL A 17 9.56 1.19 -11.73
C VAL A 17 9.45 0.42 -13.05
N THR A 18 8.28 0.37 -13.67
CA THR A 18 8.12 -0.28 -14.98
C THR A 18 8.87 0.46 -16.09
N HIS A 19 9.10 1.76 -15.97
CA HIS A 19 9.90 2.52 -16.92
C HIS A 19 11.40 2.20 -16.78
N PHE A 20 11.93 2.26 -15.55
CA PHE A 20 13.37 2.14 -15.29
C PHE A 20 13.87 0.72 -15.05
N CYS A 21 13.03 -0.18 -14.53
CA CYS A 21 13.39 -1.54 -14.14
C CYS A 21 12.58 -2.59 -14.94
N ARG A 22 12.53 -2.40 -16.27
CA ARG A 22 11.81 -3.30 -17.18
C ARG A 22 12.24 -4.75 -17.00
N GLY A 23 11.26 -5.65 -16.85
CA GLY A 23 11.48 -7.10 -16.74
C GLY A 23 11.97 -7.58 -15.36
N ILE A 24 12.15 -6.68 -14.38
CA ILE A 24 12.53 -7.05 -13.02
C ILE A 24 11.29 -7.40 -12.20
N PRO A 25 11.30 -8.53 -11.45
CA PRO A 25 10.20 -8.86 -10.55
C PRO A 25 10.00 -7.81 -9.46
N MET A 26 8.74 -7.44 -9.21
CA MET A 26 8.36 -6.47 -8.17
C MET A 26 7.65 -7.19 -7.03
N VAL A 27 7.84 -6.68 -5.80
CA VAL A 27 7.11 -7.11 -4.60
C VAL A 27 6.47 -5.87 -3.99
N LEU A 28 5.20 -5.97 -3.59
CA LEU A 28 4.49 -4.89 -2.90
C LEU A 28 4.52 -5.15 -1.39
N ILE A 29 4.97 -4.15 -0.61
CA ILE A 29 5.05 -4.25 0.85
C ILE A 29 4.12 -3.22 1.50
N GLY A 30 3.13 -3.70 2.26
CA GLY A 30 2.32 -2.87 3.15
C GLY A 30 3.03 -2.65 4.49
N CYS A 31 3.48 -1.43 4.74
CA CYS A 31 4.19 -1.07 5.98
C CYS A 31 3.26 -0.49 7.07
N LYS A 32 3.74 -0.50 8.32
CA LYS A 32 3.07 0.11 9.49
C LYS A 32 1.70 -0.54 9.80
N THR A 33 1.64 -1.86 9.75
CA THR A 33 0.40 -2.62 9.98
C THR A 33 -0.07 -2.63 11.42
N ASP A 34 0.82 -2.36 12.37
CA ASP A 34 0.53 -2.03 13.76
C ASP A 34 -0.51 -0.89 13.88
N LEU A 35 -0.40 0.13 13.02
CA LEU A 35 -1.27 1.31 13.04
C LEU A 35 -2.72 1.01 12.64
N ARG A 36 -3.04 -0.18 12.11
CA ARG A 36 -4.44 -0.57 11.83
C ARG A 36 -5.27 -0.71 13.10
N LYS A 37 -4.64 -1.00 14.23
CA LYS A 37 -5.30 -1.16 15.54
C LYS A 37 -5.02 0.02 16.48
N ASP A 38 -4.20 0.98 16.07
CA ASP A 38 -3.87 2.15 16.89
C ASP A 38 -5.06 3.12 16.95
N LYS A 39 -5.54 3.38 18.17
CA LYS A 39 -6.76 4.19 18.40
C LYS A 39 -6.60 5.64 17.96
N GLU A 40 -5.42 6.24 18.18
CA GLU A 40 -5.16 7.63 17.80
C GLU A 40 -5.08 7.79 16.28
N GLN A 41 -4.41 6.88 15.57
CA GLN A 41 -4.38 6.86 14.11
C GLN A 41 -5.78 6.64 13.54
N LEU A 42 -6.56 5.69 14.07
CA LEU A 42 -7.93 5.45 13.63
C LEU A 42 -8.83 6.68 13.86
N ARG A 43 -8.61 7.44 14.93
CA ARG A 43 -9.34 8.70 15.18
C ARG A 43 -8.96 9.76 14.14
N LYS A 44 -7.68 9.90 13.82
CA LYS A 44 -7.19 10.85 12.79
C LYS A 44 -7.72 10.51 11.41
N LEU A 45 -7.71 9.23 11.03
CA LEU A 45 -8.24 8.78 9.74
C LEU A 45 -9.74 9.04 9.64
N ARG A 46 -10.52 8.67 10.68
CA ARG A 46 -11.97 8.94 10.71
C ARG A 46 -12.31 10.43 10.66
N ALA A 47 -11.54 11.28 11.33
CA ALA A 47 -11.70 12.74 11.24
C ALA A 47 -11.49 13.28 9.82
N ALA A 48 -10.67 12.59 9.02
CA ALA A 48 -10.46 12.87 7.60
C ALA A 48 -11.38 12.07 6.67
N GLN A 49 -12.38 11.35 7.19
CA GLN A 49 -13.25 10.43 6.43
C GLN A 49 -12.50 9.34 5.66
N LEU A 50 -11.38 8.91 6.20
CA LEU A 50 -10.54 7.86 5.63
C LEU A 50 -10.56 6.62 6.51
N GLU A 51 -10.26 5.48 5.89
CA GLU A 51 -10.10 4.19 6.57
C GLU A 51 -8.68 3.62 6.33
N PRO A 52 -8.15 2.80 7.24
CA PRO A 52 -6.90 2.09 7.00
C PRO A 52 -7.02 1.16 5.80
N ILE A 53 -5.91 1.00 5.06
CA ILE A 53 -5.83 0.05 3.96
C ILE A 53 -5.87 -1.37 4.51
N THR A 54 -6.83 -2.14 4.02
CA THR A 54 -7.04 -3.55 4.37
C THR A 54 -6.05 -4.46 3.65
N TYR A 55 -5.87 -5.68 4.17
CA TYR A 55 -5.07 -6.71 3.50
C TYR A 55 -5.58 -7.00 2.07
N MET A 56 -6.91 -7.08 1.91
CA MET A 56 -7.54 -7.34 0.61
C MET A 56 -7.30 -6.22 -0.41
N GLN A 57 -7.32 -4.95 0.03
CA GLN A 57 -6.96 -3.84 -0.85
C GLN A 57 -5.48 -3.94 -1.27
N GLY A 58 -4.58 -4.27 -0.34
CA GLY A 58 -3.17 -4.50 -0.64
C GLY A 58 -2.95 -5.62 -1.66
N LEU A 59 -3.65 -6.74 -1.52
CA LEU A 59 -3.65 -7.84 -2.49
C LEU A 59 -4.17 -7.39 -3.86
N SER A 60 -5.29 -6.68 -3.91
CA SER A 60 -5.84 -6.20 -5.18
C SER A 60 -4.86 -5.25 -5.89
N ALA A 61 -4.20 -4.35 -5.15
CA ALA A 61 -3.16 -3.50 -5.73
C ALA A 61 -1.97 -4.32 -6.26
N CYS A 62 -1.55 -5.38 -5.55
CA CYS A 62 -0.51 -6.29 -6.00
C CYS A 62 -0.86 -6.96 -7.34
N GLU A 63 -2.10 -7.43 -7.49
CA GLU A 63 -2.60 -8.01 -8.74
C GLU A 63 -2.64 -6.97 -9.86
N GLN A 64 -3.14 -5.76 -9.59
CA GLN A 64 -3.23 -4.67 -10.56
C GLN A 64 -1.86 -4.27 -11.13
N ILE A 65 -0.82 -4.21 -10.28
CA ILE A 65 0.54 -3.90 -10.71
C ILE A 65 1.34 -5.12 -11.16
N ARG A 66 0.75 -6.32 -11.13
CA ARG A 66 1.40 -7.60 -11.46
C ARG A 66 2.69 -7.82 -10.66
N ALA A 67 2.69 -7.42 -9.40
CA ALA A 67 3.77 -7.77 -8.48
C ALA A 67 3.71 -9.27 -8.18
N ALA A 68 4.88 -9.87 -8.00
CA ALA A 68 5.03 -11.30 -7.74
C ALA A 68 4.47 -11.71 -6.37
N LEU A 69 4.45 -10.78 -5.42
CA LEU A 69 4.04 -11.04 -4.04
C LEU A 69 3.58 -9.76 -3.34
N TYR A 70 2.59 -9.92 -2.46
CA TYR A 70 2.21 -8.92 -1.46
C TYR A 70 2.59 -9.41 -0.07
N LEU A 71 3.32 -8.59 0.69
CA LEU A 71 3.62 -8.85 2.09
C LEU A 71 3.29 -7.63 2.94
N GLU A 72 3.13 -7.86 4.24
CA GLU A 72 2.87 -6.82 5.22
C GLU A 72 3.87 -6.92 6.36
N CYS A 73 4.33 -5.77 6.84
CA CYS A 73 5.24 -5.70 7.97
C CYS A 73 4.96 -4.51 8.88
N SER A 74 5.44 -4.65 10.11
CA SER A 74 5.61 -3.57 11.07
C SER A 74 7.07 -3.56 11.50
N ALA A 75 7.68 -2.38 11.49
CA ALA A 75 9.06 -2.17 11.93
C ALA A 75 9.07 -1.50 13.31
#